data_AF-A0A7J4UXR3-F1
#
_entry.id   AF-A0A7J4UXR3-F1
#
_cell.length_a   1.000
_cell.length_b   1.000
_cell.length_c   1.000
_cell.angle_alpha   90.00
_cell.angle_beta   90.00
_cell.angle_gamma   90.00
#
_symmetry.space_group_name_H-M   'P 1'
#
loop_
_entity.id
_entity.type
_entity.pdbx_description
1 polymer ?
#
loop_
_entity_poly.entity_id
_entity_poly.type
_entity_poly.pdbx_seq_one_letter_code
_entity_poly.pdbx_strand_id
1 'polypeptide(L)' 'LEAMQERKVTIEGTTFDLPSPFMVVATLNPIETEGVYPLPEAQVDRFMIKSKMDYLDSEAELGLLKLKGIITE' A
#
# COMPACT_ATOMS: atom_id res chain seq x y z
N LEU A 1 4.50 9.43 -10.89
CA LEU A 1 4.50 7.97 -10.65
C LEU A 1 4.93 7.26 -11.93
N GLU A 2 6.21 7.40 -12.29
CA GLU A 2 6.80 6.82 -13.53
C GLU A 2 6.72 5.29 -13.50
N ALA A 3 7.13 4.68 -12.39
CA ALA A 3 7.11 3.23 -12.19
C ALA A 3 5.75 2.56 -12.46
N MET A 4 4.65 3.21 -12.06
CA MET A 4 3.29 2.67 -12.25
C MET A 4 2.82 2.79 -13.70
N GLN A 5 3.13 3.91 -14.36
CA GLN A 5 2.61 4.20 -15.69
C GLN A 5 3.48 3.60 -16.79
N GLU A 6 4.78 3.73 -16.66
CA GLU A 6 5.75 3.41 -17.70
C GLU A 6 6.44 2.06 -17.48
N ARG A 7 6.23 1.43 -16.32
CA ARG A 7 6.85 0.16 -15.91
C ARG A 7 8.39 0.17 -16.02
N LYS A 8 8.99 1.35 -15.88
CA LYS A 8 10.42 1.60 -15.88
C LYS A 8 10.75 2.72 -14.90
N VAL A 9 12.02 2.84 -14.56
CA VAL A 9 12.55 3.92 -13.73
C VAL A 9 13.84 4.44 -14.34
N THR A 10 14.03 5.76 -14.31
CA THR A 10 15.26 6.39 -14.80
C THR A 10 16.05 6.99 -13.64
N ILE A 11 17.30 6.57 -13.47
CA ILE A 11 18.21 7.05 -12.43
C ILE A 11 19.48 7.53 -13.13
N GLU A 12 19.84 8.81 -12.90
CA GLU A 12 21.03 9.43 -13.50
C GLU A 12 21.16 9.23 -15.03
N GLY A 13 20.03 9.28 -15.74
CA GLY A 13 19.98 9.12 -17.19
C GLY A 13 20.02 7.67 -17.69
N THR A 14 20.14 6.68 -16.79
CA THR A 14 20.02 5.25 -17.12
C THR A 14 18.62 4.75 -16.79
N THR A 15 17.95 4.15 -17.77
CA THR A 15 16.60 3.60 -17.61
C THR A 15 16.66 2.10 -17.33
N PHE A 16 15.87 1.65 -16.35
CA PHE A 16 15.74 0.25 -15.93
C PHE A 16 14.29 -0.19 -16.03
N ASP A 17 14.04 -1.35 -16.64
CA ASP A 17 12.71 -1.95 -16.67
C ASP A 17 12.34 -2.55 -15.31
N LEU A 18 11.06 -2.45 -14.94
CA LEU A 18 10.53 -3.12 -13.76
C LEU A 18 10.25 -4.60 -14.04
N PRO A 19 10.40 -5.48 -13.03
CA PRO A 19 10.10 -6.90 -13.18
C PRO A 19 8.63 -7.14 -13.54
N SER A 20 8.35 -8.28 -14.15
CA SER A 20 6.98 -8.74 -14.40
C SER A 20 6.71 -10.03 -13.62
N PRO A 21 5.70 -10.06 -12.72
CA PRO A 21 4.73 -9.01 -12.43
C PRO A 21 5.28 -7.89 -11.54
N PHE A 22 4.63 -6.71 -11.60
CA PHE A 22 4.89 -5.58 -10.71
C PHE A 22 3.57 -5.06 -10.16
N MET A 23 3.50 -4.83 -8.85
CA MET A 23 2.30 -4.34 -8.16
C MET A 23 2.70 -3.29 -7.14
N VAL A 24 1.91 -2.21 -7.06
CA VAL A 24 2.06 -1.17 -6.04
C VAL A 24 0.93 -1.30 -5.03
N VAL A 25 1.28 -1.37 -3.76
CA VAL A 25 0.35 -1.26 -2.64
C VAL A 25 0.71 0.01 -1.88
N ALA A 26 -0.21 0.96 -1.84
CA ALA A 26 -0.06 2.20 -1.10
C ALA A 26 -1.04 2.25 0.07
N THR A 27 -0.56 2.62 1.24
CA THR A 27 -1.39 2.84 2.43
C THR A 27 -1.44 4.32 2.75
N LEU A 28 -2.59 4.80 3.22
CA LEU A 28 -2.77 6.16 3.72
C LEU A 28 -3.34 6.09 5.12
N ASN A 29 -2.68 6.74 6.09
CA ASN A 29 -3.27 6.95 7.41
C ASN A 29 -4.31 8.08 7.29
N PRO A 30 -5.62 7.82 7.55
CA PRO A 30 -6.64 8.85 7.45
C PRO A 30 -6.66 9.82 8.65
N ILE A 31 -5.95 9.51 9.75
CA ILE A 31 -6.05 10.23 11.02
C ILE A 31 -4.94 11.29 11.15
N GLU A 32 -3.74 10.98 10.70
CA GLU A 32 -2.59 11.88 10.79
C GLU A 32 -2.39 12.62 9.46
N THR A 33 -2.42 13.96 9.52
CA THR A 33 -2.25 14.84 8.35
C THR A 33 -0.99 15.72 8.45
N GLU A 34 -0.35 15.77 9.60
CA GLU A 34 0.87 16.54 9.79
C GLU A 34 2.02 15.89 9.00
N GLY A 35 2.66 16.67 8.12
CA GLY A 35 3.72 16.17 7.24
C GLY A 35 3.23 15.30 6.07
N VAL A 36 1.91 15.15 5.87
CA VAL A 36 1.35 14.38 4.75
C VAL A 36 1.07 15.31 3.57
N TYR A 37 1.72 15.04 2.44
CA TYR A 37 1.40 15.68 1.17
C TYR A 37 0.32 14.85 0.47
N PRO A 38 -0.92 15.36 0.34
CA PRO A 38 -1.99 14.60 -0.29
C PRO A 38 -1.65 14.34 -1.74
N LEU A 39 -1.90 13.10 -2.18
CA LEU A 39 -1.79 12.76 -3.59
C LEU A 39 -2.86 13.55 -4.37
N PRO A 40 -2.48 14.27 -5.45
CA PRO A 40 -3.44 14.86 -6.37
C PRO A 40 -4.40 13.80 -6.91
N GLU A 41 -5.63 14.18 -7.23
CA GLU A 41 -6.67 13.27 -7.75
C GLU A 41 -6.18 12.46 -8.95
N ALA A 42 -5.50 13.11 -9.90
CA ALA A 42 -4.91 12.44 -11.07
C ALA A 42 -3.85 11.38 -10.72
N GLN A 43 -3.25 11.41 -9.54
CA GLN A 43 -2.34 10.37 -9.06
C GLN A 43 -3.09 9.22 -8.41
N VAL A 44 -4.18 9.51 -7.69
CA VAL A 44 -5.07 8.49 -7.11
C VAL A 44 -5.78 7.69 -8.20
N ASP A 45 -6.16 8.34 -9.31
CA ASP A 45 -6.82 7.72 -10.46
C ASP A 45 -5.98 6.61 -11.13
N ARG A 46 -4.66 6.57 -10.88
CA ARG A 46 -3.78 5.52 -11.38
C ARG A 46 -3.88 4.21 -10.61
N PHE A 47 -4.58 4.18 -9.48
CA PHE A 47 -4.81 2.96 -8.70
C PHE A 47 -6.09 2.28 -9.14
N MET A 48 -5.98 1.00 -9.49
CA MET A 48 -7.14 0.19 -9.92
C MET A 48 -8.15 -0.03 -8.79
N ILE A 49 -7.68 -0.13 -7.54
CA ILE A 49 -8.51 -0.45 -6.38
C ILE A 49 -8.15 0.52 -5.24
N LYS A 50 -9.18 1.07 -4.61
CA LYS A 50 -9.10 1.77 -3.33
C LYS A 50 -9.98 1.02 -2.32
N SER A 51 -9.35 0.40 -1.33
CA SER A 51 -10.07 -0.29 -0.25
C SER A 51 -9.84 0.43 1.07
N LYS A 52 -10.89 0.52 1.88
CA LYS A 52 -10.80 1.01 3.26
C LYS A 52 -10.56 -0.21 4.17
N MET A 53 -9.50 -0.16 4.96
CA MET A 53 -9.26 -1.18 5.99
C MET A 53 -9.97 -0.76 7.27
N ASP A 54 -10.88 -1.62 7.74
CA ASP A 54 -11.48 -1.52 9.06
C ASP A 54 -10.81 -2.53 10.01
N TYR A 55 -11.16 -2.45 11.30
CA TYR A 55 -10.65 -3.39 12.30
C TYR A 55 -11.18 -4.80 12.06
N LEU A 56 -10.42 -5.79 12.53
CA LEU A 56 -10.86 -7.17 12.57
C LEU A 56 -12.06 -7.31 13.49
N ASP A 57 -12.97 -8.23 13.17
CA ASP A 57 -13.96 -8.67 14.15
C ASP A 57 -13.27 -9.45 15.29
N SER A 58 -13.99 -9.64 16.39
CA SER A 58 -13.42 -10.25 17.60
C SER A 58 -12.95 -11.69 17.38
N GLU A 59 -13.56 -12.44 16.46
CA GLU A 59 -13.16 -13.82 16.17
C GLU A 59 -11.84 -13.86 15.40
N ALA A 60 -11.74 -13.03 14.36
CA ALA A 60 -10.52 -12.86 13.56
C ALA A 60 -9.36 -12.29 14.39
N GLU A 61 -9.65 -11.34 15.29
CA GLU A 61 -8.65 -10.78 16.21
C GLU A 61 -8.12 -11.86 17.17
N LEU A 62 -9.00 -12.68 17.76
CA LEU A 62 -8.59 -13.81 18.59
C LEU A 62 -7.74 -14.82 17.80
N GLY A 63 -8.13 -15.11 16.55
CA GLY A 63 -7.36 -15.95 15.64
C GLY A 63 -5.96 -15.40 15.37
N LEU A 64 -5.84 -14.08 15.16
CA LEU A 64 -4.56 -13.40 14.96
C LEU A 64 -3.67 -13.50 16.20
N LEU A 65 -4.23 -13.31 17.39
CA LEU A 65 -3.49 -13.37 18.66
C LEU A 65 -2.98 -14.79 18.96
N LYS A 66 -3.77 -15.82 18.64
CA LYS A 66 -3.35 -17.23 18.70
C LYS A 66 -2.24 -17.53 17.71
N LEU A 67 -2.36 -17.08 16.45
CA LEU A 67 -1.31 -17.26 15.43
C LEU A 67 0.02 -16.63 15.86
N LYS A 68 -0.04 -15.45 16.49
CA LYS A 68 1.14 -14.75 17.01
C LYS A 68 1.69 -15.35 18.33
N GLY A 69 1.05 -16.38 18.89
CA GLY A 69 1.47 -17.02 20.14
C GLY A 69 1.35 -16.13 21.37
N ILE A 70 0.57 -15.04 21.28
CA ILE A 70 0.37 -14.09 22.39
C ILE A 70 -0.57 -14.68 23.44
N ILE A 71 -1.47 -15.57 23.00
CA ILE A 71 -2.40 -16.29 23.87
C ILE A 71 -2.16 -17.78 23.63
N THR A 72 -1.76 -18.48 24.69
CA THR A 72 -1.76 -19.95 24.75
C THR A 72 -3.07 -20.41 25.38
N GLU A 73 -3.54 -21.61 25.06
CA GLU A 73 -4.71 -22.22 25.74
C GLU A 73 -4.55 -22.22 27.27
#